data_AF-A0A7R9VKP2-F1
#
_entry.id   AF-A0A7R9VKP2-F1
#
_cell.length_a   1.000
_cell.length_b   1.000
_cell.length_c   1.000
_cell.angle_alpha   90.00
_cell.angle_beta   90.00
_cell.angle_gamma   90.00
#
_symmetry.space_group_name_H-M   'P 1'
#
loop_
_entity.id
_entity.type
_entity.pdbx_description
1 polymer ?
#
loop_
_entity_poly.entity_id
_entity_poly.type
_entity_poly.pdbx_seq_one_letter_code
_entity_poly.pdbx_strand_id
1 'polypeptide(L)'
;NKGALPGPLVVDVLSVKEHPRQVLLQNLPKECDILCTHPMFGPDSGKKGWHGLNFVYERTRIDGVMVDPSHEKSFHQLSEADEDSEDASSFVELGSGTVHNVHENSESHIEGMDRMERFLSIWEEEGCRMVALSCADHDAYGANSQFITHLMGRILGSQGLGPTPIDTKGFESVLKLMANTMADSFDLFYGLYKYNQNSGETIKKLQSALEEVVQQLREQEESEKSSLPR
;
A
#
# COMPACT_ATOMS: atom_id res chain seq x y z
N ASN A 1 -5.95 6.47 -42.10
CA ASN A 1 -5.59 6.65 -40.69
C ASN A 1 -4.70 5.49 -40.26
N LYS A 2 -3.40 5.73 -40.07
CA LYS A 2 -2.58 4.79 -39.28
C LYS A 2 -3.11 4.91 -37.85
N GLY A 3 -3.64 3.81 -37.28
CA GLY A 3 -4.10 3.79 -35.90
C GLY A 3 -3.01 4.33 -34.98
N ALA A 4 -3.39 5.15 -34.00
CA ALA A 4 -2.45 5.60 -32.98
C ALA A 4 -1.81 4.36 -32.34
N LEU A 5 -0.48 4.40 -32.14
CA LEU A 5 0.21 3.31 -31.45
C LEU A 5 -0.34 3.21 -30.02
N PRO A 6 -0.55 2.00 -29.48
CA PRO A 6 -0.96 1.83 -28.09
C PRO A 6 0.05 2.51 -27.15
N GLY A 7 -0.45 3.19 -26.13
CA GLY A 7 0.40 3.87 -25.17
C GLY A 7 1.19 2.88 -24.30
N PRO A 8 2.31 3.30 -23.72
CA PRO A 8 3.08 2.43 -22.83
C PRO A 8 2.32 2.13 -21.53
N LEU A 9 2.67 1.00 -20.90
CA LEU A 9 2.37 0.74 -19.51
C LEU A 9 3.31 1.55 -18.60
N VAL A 10 2.75 2.35 -17.72
CA VAL A 10 3.48 3.07 -16.67
C VAL A 10 3.19 2.44 -15.32
N VAL A 11 4.26 2.06 -14.62
CA VAL A 11 4.18 1.42 -13.31
C VAL A 11 4.86 2.29 -12.25
N ASP A 12 4.18 2.54 -11.14
CA ASP A 12 4.79 3.16 -9.96
C ASP A 12 5.13 2.10 -8.90
N VAL A 13 6.18 2.37 -8.12
CA VAL A 13 6.62 1.54 -6.97
C VAL A 13 6.76 2.36 -5.68
N LEU A 14 6.03 3.48 -5.56
CA LEU A 14 6.13 4.37 -4.39
C LEU A 14 5.54 3.69 -3.13
N SER A 15 5.92 4.15 -1.94
CA SER A 15 5.39 3.55 -0.69
C SER A 15 4.01 4.06 -0.26
N VAL A 16 3.46 5.03 -0.99
CA VAL A 16 2.06 5.51 -0.90
C VAL A 16 1.43 5.35 -2.27
N LYS A 17 0.10 5.35 -2.36
CA LYS A 17 -0.60 4.96 -3.60
C LYS A 17 -1.62 5.97 -4.11
N GLU A 18 -2.40 6.64 -3.26
CA GLU A 18 -3.41 7.59 -3.73
C GLU A 18 -2.76 8.77 -4.49
N HIS A 19 -1.65 9.29 -3.96
CA HIS A 19 -0.94 10.41 -4.58
C HIS A 19 -0.35 10.09 -5.96
N PRO A 20 0.52 9.07 -6.15
CA PRO A 20 1.05 8.75 -7.47
C PRO A 20 -0.06 8.36 -8.46
N ARG A 21 -1.08 7.61 -8.02
CA ARG A 21 -2.25 7.30 -8.85
C ARG A 21 -2.89 8.56 -9.41
N GLN A 22 -3.17 9.55 -8.57
CA GLN A 22 -3.77 10.82 -8.99
C GLN A 22 -2.85 11.59 -9.95
N VAL A 23 -1.55 11.66 -9.65
CA VAL A 23 -0.56 12.36 -10.50
C VAL A 23 -0.49 11.70 -11.89
N LEU A 24 -0.42 10.37 -11.95
CA LEU A 24 -0.35 9.64 -13.22
C LEU A 24 -1.63 9.83 -14.04
N LEU A 25 -2.81 9.71 -13.43
CA LEU A 25 -4.09 9.92 -14.12
C LEU A 25 -4.25 11.33 -14.68
N GLN A 26 -3.75 12.34 -13.97
CA GLN A 26 -3.84 13.74 -14.38
C GLN A 26 -2.86 14.12 -15.50
N ASN A 27 -1.68 13.51 -15.52
CA ASN A 27 -0.57 13.96 -16.37
C ASN A 27 -0.27 13.03 -17.56
N LEU A 28 -0.65 11.76 -17.50
CA LEU A 28 -0.42 10.82 -18.59
C LEU A 28 -1.56 10.85 -19.63
N PRO A 29 -1.24 10.75 -20.93
CA PRO A 29 -2.23 10.55 -22.00
C PRO A 29 -3.16 9.37 -21.69
N LYS A 30 -4.41 9.43 -22.15
CA LYS A 30 -5.43 8.40 -21.84
C LYS A 30 -5.06 7.02 -22.37
N GLU A 31 -4.26 7.00 -23.43
CA GLU A 31 -3.75 5.81 -24.10
C GLU A 31 -2.67 5.09 -23.27
N CYS A 32 -2.10 5.74 -22.25
CA CYS A 32 -1.18 5.10 -21.32
C CYS A 32 -1.94 4.26 -20.29
N ASP A 33 -1.54 3.00 -20.19
CA ASP A 33 -1.95 2.09 -19.14
C ASP A 33 -1.25 2.44 -17.83
N ILE A 34 -1.92 2.27 -16.69
CA ILE A 34 -1.42 2.62 -15.37
C ILE A 34 -1.61 1.44 -14.42
N LEU A 35 -0.50 1.02 -13.80
CA LEU A 35 -0.47 0.02 -12.74
C LEU A 35 0.22 0.63 -11.51
N CYS A 36 -0.52 0.81 -10.42
CA CYS A 36 0.06 1.30 -9.17
C CYS A 36 0.53 0.11 -8.34
N THR A 37 1.78 0.08 -7.89
CA THR A 37 2.33 -1.07 -7.16
C THR A 37 3.12 -0.66 -5.93
N HIS A 38 3.29 -1.60 -5.01
CA HIS A 38 4.17 -1.44 -3.85
C HIS A 38 4.71 -2.81 -3.43
N PRO A 39 5.98 -3.12 -3.73
CA PRO A 39 6.70 -4.18 -3.04
C PRO A 39 6.81 -3.80 -1.56
N MET A 40 6.17 -4.54 -0.66
CA MET A 40 6.15 -4.24 0.79
C MET A 40 7.46 -4.64 1.48
N PHE A 41 8.57 -4.51 0.75
CA PHE A 41 9.91 -4.91 1.15
C PHE A 41 10.94 -4.04 0.42
N GLY A 42 12.11 -3.90 1.03
CA GLY A 42 13.25 -3.18 0.48
C GLY A 42 14.47 -4.08 0.36
N PRO A 43 15.65 -3.50 0.05
CA PRO A 43 16.89 -4.24 -0.09
C PRO A 43 17.21 -5.13 1.12
N ASP A 44 16.92 -4.67 2.34
CA ASP A 44 17.25 -5.41 3.57
C ASP A 44 16.30 -6.57 3.88
N SER A 45 14.99 -6.38 3.67
CA SER A 45 13.98 -7.40 3.92
C SER A 45 13.86 -8.41 2.78
N GLY A 46 14.15 -7.99 1.54
CA GLY A 46 14.18 -8.84 0.34
C GLY A 46 15.55 -9.45 -0.02
N LYS A 47 16.59 -9.24 0.81
CA LYS A 47 17.98 -9.63 0.48
C LYS A 47 18.21 -11.12 0.17
N LYS A 48 17.31 -12.00 0.62
CA LYS A 48 17.41 -13.46 0.44
C LYS A 48 16.42 -14.01 -0.60
N GLY A 49 15.82 -13.14 -1.40
CA GLY A 49 14.73 -13.47 -2.31
C GLY A 49 13.39 -12.89 -1.84
N TRP A 50 12.40 -12.95 -2.72
CA TRP A 50 11.09 -12.32 -2.51
C TRP A 50 9.98 -13.30 -2.14
N HIS A 51 10.32 -14.59 -2.06
CA HIS A 51 9.39 -15.64 -1.70
C HIS A 51 8.66 -15.35 -0.39
N GLY A 52 7.33 -15.33 -0.45
CA GLY A 52 6.45 -15.05 0.67
C GLY A 52 6.41 -13.58 1.10
N LEU A 53 7.08 -12.65 0.42
CA LEU A 53 6.95 -11.22 0.69
C LEU A 53 5.73 -10.65 -0.05
N ASN A 54 5.06 -9.65 0.55
CA ASN A 54 3.85 -9.09 -0.05
C ASN A 54 4.21 -8.14 -1.20
N PHE A 55 3.53 -8.29 -2.33
CA PHE A 55 3.54 -7.35 -3.43
C PHE A 55 2.11 -6.84 -3.65
N VAL A 56 1.88 -5.56 -3.35
CA VAL A 56 0.55 -4.94 -3.46
C VAL A 56 0.42 -4.25 -4.81
N TYR A 57 -0.73 -4.37 -5.45
CA TYR A 57 -0.98 -3.70 -6.71
C TYR A 57 -2.45 -3.30 -6.90
N GLU A 58 -2.66 -2.28 -7.71
CA GLU A 58 -3.96 -1.86 -8.26
C GLU A 58 -3.81 -1.70 -9.78
N ARG A 59 -4.59 -2.45 -10.57
CA ARG A 59 -4.81 -2.12 -11.99
C ARG A 59 -5.63 -0.83 -12.02
N THR A 60 -5.05 0.29 -12.46
CA THR A 60 -5.69 1.61 -12.36
C THR A 60 -6.40 1.99 -13.65
N ARG A 61 -5.72 1.85 -14.80
CA ARG A 61 -6.27 2.23 -16.11
C ARG A 61 -5.72 1.32 -17.21
N ILE A 62 -6.60 0.79 -18.05
CA ILE A 62 -6.25 -0.05 -19.21
C ILE A 62 -7.03 0.47 -20.43
N ASP A 63 -6.34 0.77 -21.53
CA ASP A 63 -6.96 1.24 -22.77
C ASP A 63 -7.92 2.44 -22.56
N GLY A 64 -7.49 3.38 -21.71
CA GLY A 64 -8.29 4.56 -21.36
C GLY A 64 -9.48 4.30 -20.42
N VAL A 65 -9.75 3.06 -20.02
CA VAL A 65 -10.83 2.67 -19.11
C VAL A 65 -10.29 2.52 -17.68
N MET A 66 -11.00 3.12 -16.73
CA MET A 66 -10.69 2.96 -15.30
C MET A 66 -11.12 1.58 -14.83
N VAL A 67 -10.21 0.86 -14.16
CA VAL A 67 -10.52 -0.46 -13.61
C VAL A 67 -10.99 -0.28 -12.16
N ASP A 68 -12.14 -0.86 -11.84
CA ASP A 68 -12.66 -0.87 -10.47
C ASP A 68 -11.98 -2.02 -9.68
N PRO A 69 -11.29 -1.73 -8.56
CA PRO A 69 -10.66 -2.75 -7.71
C PRO A 69 -11.65 -3.79 -7.18
N SER A 70 -12.95 -3.45 -7.06
CA SER A 70 -13.99 -4.38 -6.61
C SER A 70 -14.39 -5.42 -7.66
N HIS A 71 -14.11 -5.15 -8.94
CA HIS A 71 -14.40 -6.05 -10.07
C HIS A 71 -13.30 -7.10 -10.32
N GLU A 72 -12.11 -6.98 -9.70
CA GLU A 72 -11.02 -7.97 -9.87
C GLU A 72 -11.36 -9.37 -9.32
N LYS A 73 -12.36 -9.48 -8.44
CA LYS A 73 -12.86 -10.79 -7.96
C LYS A 73 -13.44 -11.65 -9.09
N SER A 74 -13.89 -11.02 -10.18
CA SER A 74 -14.54 -11.70 -11.30
C SER A 74 -13.53 -12.37 -12.24
N PHE A 75 -12.32 -11.80 -12.40
CA PHE A 75 -11.32 -12.30 -13.36
C PHE A 75 -10.65 -13.60 -12.91
N HIS A 76 -10.41 -13.77 -11.61
CA HIS A 76 -9.89 -15.04 -11.08
C HIS A 76 -10.92 -16.17 -11.13
N GLN A 77 -12.22 -15.88 -11.06
CA GLN A 77 -13.28 -16.90 -11.18
C GLN A 77 -13.52 -17.38 -12.63
N LEU A 78 -13.18 -16.57 -13.63
CA LEU A 78 -13.29 -16.96 -15.04
C LEU A 78 -12.24 -18.00 -15.47
N SER A 79 -11.16 -18.18 -14.71
CA SER A 79 -10.18 -19.23 -14.99
C SER A 79 -10.64 -20.65 -14.57
N GLU A 80 -11.76 -20.76 -13.84
CA GLU A 80 -12.27 -22.03 -13.31
C GLU A 80 -13.77 -22.31 -13.61
N ALA A 81 -14.46 -21.54 -14.47
CA ALA A 81 -15.90 -21.74 -14.72
C ALA A 81 -16.33 -21.67 -16.20
N ASP A 82 -17.33 -22.50 -16.51
CA ASP A 82 -17.85 -22.93 -17.82
C ASP A 82 -18.27 -21.83 -18.83
N GLU A 83 -18.19 -22.18 -20.13
CA GLU A 83 -18.44 -21.36 -21.33
C GLU A 83 -19.88 -20.82 -21.54
N ASP A 84 -20.79 -20.91 -20.56
CA ASP A 84 -22.21 -20.53 -20.76
C ASP A 84 -22.75 -19.63 -19.62
N SER A 85 -22.51 -18.31 -19.69
CA SER A 85 -23.42 -17.34 -19.07
C SER A 85 -23.41 -15.99 -19.79
N GLU A 86 -24.57 -15.58 -20.32
CA GLU A 86 -24.80 -14.36 -21.11
C GLU A 86 -25.22 -13.12 -20.26
N ASP A 87 -24.86 -13.02 -18.99
CA ASP A 87 -25.24 -11.85 -18.17
C ASP A 87 -24.07 -10.89 -17.96
N ALA A 88 -23.80 -10.11 -19.02
CA ALA A 88 -22.83 -9.01 -18.98
C ALA A 88 -23.39 -7.83 -18.17
N SER A 89 -22.75 -7.59 -17.03
CA SER A 89 -23.01 -6.53 -16.06
C SER A 89 -22.98 -5.12 -16.67
N SER A 90 -24.12 -4.43 -16.68
CA SER A 90 -24.16 -2.98 -16.85
C SER A 90 -23.78 -2.27 -15.55
N PHE A 91 -22.85 -1.32 -15.58
CA PHE A 91 -22.55 -0.46 -14.43
C PHE A 91 -22.58 1.04 -14.81
N VAL A 92 -22.99 1.86 -13.83
CA VAL A 92 -23.32 3.28 -13.99
C VAL A 92 -22.25 4.13 -13.31
N GLU A 93 -21.67 5.08 -14.04
CA GLU A 93 -20.78 6.10 -13.45
C GLU A 93 -21.62 7.17 -12.74
N LEU A 94 -21.35 7.40 -11.44
CA LEU A 94 -21.94 8.48 -10.65
C LEU A 94 -21.48 9.84 -11.19
N GLY A 95 -22.34 10.48 -12.00
CA GLY A 95 -22.28 11.91 -12.29
C GLY A 95 -22.20 12.33 -13.76
N SER A 96 -22.01 11.42 -14.73
CA SER A 96 -21.87 11.80 -16.14
C SER A 96 -22.96 11.26 -17.08
N GLY A 97 -23.78 10.29 -16.64
CA GLY A 97 -24.93 9.77 -17.39
C GLY A 97 -24.63 9.24 -18.80
N THR A 98 -23.36 9.04 -19.15
CA THR A 98 -22.95 8.59 -20.48
C THR A 98 -22.71 7.08 -20.44
N VAL A 99 -23.58 6.32 -21.09
CA VAL A 99 -23.45 4.87 -21.25
C VAL A 99 -22.38 4.60 -22.32
N HIS A 100 -21.17 4.24 -21.89
CA HIS A 100 -20.21 3.58 -22.78
C HIS A 100 -20.35 2.07 -22.61
N ASN A 101 -21.21 1.46 -23.44
CA ASN A 101 -20.87 0.14 -23.96
C ASN A 101 -19.59 0.29 -24.78
N VAL A 102 -18.88 -0.82 -25.03
CA VAL A 102 -17.72 -0.93 -25.92
C VAL A 102 -16.36 -0.82 -25.20
N HIS A 103 -15.71 -1.96 -24.93
CA HIS A 103 -14.32 -2.29 -25.32
C HIS A 103 -13.59 -3.37 -24.47
N GLU A 104 -14.25 -4.18 -23.62
CA GLU A 104 -13.56 -5.33 -22.96
C GLU A 104 -12.95 -6.33 -23.96
N ASN A 105 -13.50 -6.41 -25.18
CA ASN A 105 -12.98 -7.25 -26.28
C ASN A 105 -12.19 -6.45 -27.35
N SER A 106 -11.70 -5.25 -27.03
CA SER A 106 -10.83 -4.51 -27.97
C SER A 106 -9.44 -5.15 -28.03
N GLU A 107 -8.83 -5.19 -29.21
CA GLU A 107 -7.45 -5.67 -29.37
C GLU A 107 -6.47 -4.86 -28.49
N SER A 108 -6.69 -3.55 -28.35
CA SER A 108 -5.90 -2.65 -27.50
C SER A 108 -6.03 -2.96 -26.01
N HIS A 109 -7.23 -3.32 -25.55
CA HIS A 109 -7.48 -3.72 -24.17
C HIS A 109 -6.80 -5.05 -23.84
N ILE A 110 -6.92 -6.04 -24.73
CA ILE A 110 -6.27 -7.34 -24.59
C ILE A 110 -4.73 -7.19 -24.53
N GLU A 111 -4.15 -6.38 -25.43
CA GLU A 111 -2.72 -6.10 -25.40
C GLU A 111 -2.29 -5.34 -24.13
N GLY A 112 -3.11 -4.42 -23.63
CA GLY A 112 -2.86 -3.70 -22.38
C GLY A 112 -2.87 -4.61 -21.16
N MET A 113 -3.86 -5.50 -21.08
CA MET A 113 -3.93 -6.54 -20.05
C MET A 113 -2.71 -7.47 -20.12
N ASP A 114 -2.36 -8.00 -21.29
CA ASP A 114 -1.18 -8.88 -21.46
C ASP A 114 0.11 -8.20 -20.96
N ARG A 115 0.31 -6.91 -21.28
CA ARG A 115 1.46 -6.15 -20.77
C ARG A 115 1.47 -6.08 -19.24
N MET A 116 0.32 -5.85 -18.61
CA MET A 116 0.21 -5.81 -17.15
C MET A 116 0.48 -7.18 -16.52
N GLU A 117 -0.13 -8.24 -17.04
CA GLU A 117 0.07 -9.60 -16.50
C GLU A 117 1.51 -10.07 -16.66
N ARG A 118 2.17 -9.74 -17.78
CA ARG A 118 3.61 -10.00 -17.94
C ARG A 118 4.49 -9.23 -16.96
N PHE A 119 4.07 -8.06 -16.50
CA PHE A 119 4.78 -7.35 -15.44
C PHE A 119 4.51 -7.97 -14.06
N LEU A 120 3.25 -8.30 -13.77
CA LEU A 120 2.84 -8.89 -12.49
C LEU A 120 3.44 -10.29 -12.27
N SER A 121 3.53 -11.10 -13.32
CA SER A 121 4.14 -12.44 -13.28
C SER A 121 5.60 -12.44 -12.83
N ILE A 122 6.37 -11.35 -13.04
CA ILE A 122 7.74 -11.23 -12.51
C ILE A 122 7.74 -11.39 -10.98
N TRP A 123 6.75 -10.80 -10.30
CA TRP A 123 6.66 -10.85 -8.83
C TRP A 123 6.10 -12.18 -8.35
N GLU A 124 5.12 -12.72 -9.07
CA GLU A 124 4.51 -14.01 -8.77
C GLU A 124 5.50 -15.17 -8.93
N GLU A 125 6.28 -15.19 -10.01
CA GLU A 125 7.31 -16.21 -10.29
C GLU A 125 8.45 -16.17 -9.27
N GLU A 126 8.78 -14.99 -8.73
CA GLU A 126 9.70 -14.83 -7.59
C GLU A 126 9.08 -15.26 -6.23
N GLY A 127 7.82 -15.70 -6.26
CA GLY A 127 7.11 -16.26 -5.11
C GLY A 127 6.51 -15.20 -4.19
N CYS A 128 6.30 -13.96 -4.65
CA CYS A 128 5.62 -12.95 -3.86
C CYS A 128 4.19 -13.39 -3.52
N ARG A 129 3.70 -12.95 -2.36
CA ARG A 129 2.27 -12.94 -2.06
C ARG A 129 1.64 -11.76 -2.78
N MET A 130 0.94 -12.05 -3.88
CA MET A 130 0.27 -11.06 -4.71
C MET A 130 -1.00 -10.57 -4.01
N VAL A 131 -1.09 -9.27 -3.75
CA VAL A 131 -2.19 -8.64 -3.02
C VAL A 131 -2.83 -7.54 -3.88
N ALA A 132 -3.92 -7.89 -4.56
CA ALA A 132 -4.80 -6.92 -5.21
C ALA A 132 -5.48 -6.04 -4.16
N LEU A 133 -5.27 -4.73 -4.23
CA LEU A 133 -5.84 -3.78 -3.26
C LEU A 133 -6.00 -2.39 -3.86
N SER A 134 -7.10 -1.71 -3.55
CA SER A 134 -7.29 -0.32 -3.97
C SER A 134 -6.21 0.59 -3.36
N CYS A 135 -5.83 1.65 -4.08
CA CYS A 135 -4.84 2.62 -3.61
C CYS A 135 -5.28 3.31 -2.30
N ALA A 136 -6.58 3.52 -2.12
CA ALA A 136 -7.16 4.10 -0.91
C ALA A 136 -7.04 3.13 0.29
N ASP A 137 -7.41 1.86 0.10
CA ASP A 137 -7.28 0.86 1.16
C ASP A 137 -5.81 0.59 1.50
N HIS A 138 -4.94 0.57 0.48
CA HIS A 138 -3.50 0.49 0.68
C HIS A 138 -3.01 1.61 1.61
N ASP A 139 -3.32 2.87 1.31
CA ASP A 139 -2.83 4.00 2.11
C ASP A 139 -3.45 4.01 3.51
N ALA A 140 -4.71 3.60 3.66
CA ALA A 140 -5.33 3.43 4.97
C ALA A 140 -4.62 2.37 5.84
N TYR A 141 -4.28 1.20 5.27
CA TYR A 141 -3.51 0.18 5.98
C TYR A 141 -2.06 0.58 6.19
N GLY A 142 -1.43 1.22 5.21
CA GLY A 142 -0.04 1.69 5.25
C GLY A 142 0.20 2.70 6.37
N ALA A 143 -0.76 3.61 6.60
CA ALA A 143 -0.70 4.56 7.70
C ALA A 143 -0.60 3.87 9.08
N ASN A 144 -1.43 2.86 9.31
CA ASN A 144 -1.48 2.14 10.59
C ASN A 144 -0.55 0.91 10.66
N SER A 145 0.35 0.71 9.70
CA SER A 145 1.33 -0.38 9.71
C SER A 145 2.74 0.13 9.40
N GLN A 146 3.02 0.47 8.14
CA GLN A 146 4.33 0.95 7.71
C GLN A 146 4.68 2.30 8.33
N PHE A 147 3.80 3.30 8.21
CA PHE A 147 4.09 4.64 8.69
C PHE A 147 4.29 4.68 10.22
N ILE A 148 3.42 4.04 10.99
CA ILE A 148 3.59 3.94 12.46
C ILE A 148 4.88 3.21 12.84
N THR A 149 5.28 2.17 12.09
CA THR A 149 6.54 1.44 12.29
C THR A 149 7.75 2.36 12.10
N HIS A 150 7.78 3.15 11.01
CA HIS A 150 8.83 4.14 10.79
C HIS A 150 8.83 5.25 11.82
N LEU A 151 7.65 5.77 12.18
CA LEU A 151 7.51 6.84 13.15
C LEU A 151 8.07 6.41 14.51
N MET A 152 7.69 5.22 14.99
CA MET A 152 8.19 4.68 16.25
C MET A 152 9.70 4.44 16.22
N GLY A 153 10.22 3.83 15.16
CA GLY A 153 11.66 3.61 15.01
C GLY A 153 12.46 4.92 15.04
N ARG A 154 11.97 5.98 14.39
CA ARG A 154 12.63 7.29 14.39
C ARG A 154 12.49 8.05 15.72
N ILE A 155 11.35 7.96 16.41
CA ILE A 155 11.18 8.54 17.76
C ILE A 155 12.18 7.90 18.72
N LEU A 156 12.26 6.57 18.72
CA LEU A 156 13.18 5.80 19.57
C LEU A 156 14.65 6.11 19.24
N GLY A 157 14.96 6.29 17.94
CA GLY A 157 16.28 6.77 17.52
C GLY A 157 16.60 8.17 18.01
N SER A 158 15.63 9.10 17.92
CA SER A 158 15.77 10.47 18.42
C SER A 158 15.91 10.55 19.95
N GLN A 159 15.41 9.56 20.69
CA GLN A 159 15.60 9.45 22.13
C GLN A 159 17.07 9.10 22.49
N GLY A 160 17.84 8.55 21.55
CA GLY A 160 19.23 8.14 21.78
C GLY A 160 19.35 6.77 22.43
N LEU A 161 18.39 5.87 22.20
CA LEU A 161 18.48 4.49 22.69
C LEU A 161 19.68 3.76 22.08
N GLY A 162 20.35 2.94 22.89
CA GLY A 162 21.48 2.12 22.49
C GLY A 162 21.58 0.84 23.30
N PRO A 163 22.43 -0.11 22.88
CA PRO A 163 22.60 -1.39 23.56
C PRO A 163 23.08 -1.23 25.00
N THR A 164 22.68 -2.16 25.87
CA THR A 164 23.08 -2.21 27.28
C THR A 164 23.57 -3.61 27.68
N PRO A 165 24.31 -3.75 28.81
CA PRO A 165 24.73 -5.06 29.31
C PRO A 165 23.58 -5.99 29.74
N ILE A 166 22.35 -5.49 29.82
CA ILE A 166 21.17 -6.20 30.33
C ILE A 166 20.01 -6.21 29.32
N ASP A 167 20.35 -6.12 28.03
CA ASP A 167 19.34 -6.10 26.96
C ASP A 167 18.45 -7.34 27.00
N THR A 168 17.15 -7.11 26.95
CA THR A 168 16.17 -8.18 26.76
C THR A 168 16.03 -8.50 25.27
N LYS A 169 15.51 -9.70 24.94
CA LYS A 169 15.19 -10.05 23.54
C LYS A 169 14.17 -9.10 22.90
N GLY A 170 13.28 -8.52 23.70
CA GLY A 170 12.37 -7.47 23.25
C GLY A 170 13.13 -6.20 22.85
N PHE A 171 14.06 -5.75 23.69
CA PHE A 171 14.85 -4.56 23.40
C PHE A 171 15.81 -4.75 22.21
N GLU A 172 16.41 -5.93 22.04
CA GLU A 172 17.17 -6.28 20.83
C GLU A 172 16.32 -6.12 19.55
N SER A 173 15.02 -6.42 19.63
CA SER A 173 14.09 -6.25 18.51
C SER A 173 13.76 -4.77 18.25
N VAL A 174 13.68 -3.95 19.30
CA VAL A 174 13.53 -2.49 19.19
C VAL A 174 14.75 -1.87 18.51
N LEU A 175 15.96 -2.27 18.90
CA LEU A 175 17.20 -1.79 18.27
C LEU A 175 17.26 -2.16 16.79
N LYS A 176 16.80 -3.37 16.41
CA LYS A 176 16.67 -3.78 15.00
C LYS A 176 15.64 -2.94 14.24
N LEU A 177 14.48 -2.65 14.85
CA LEU A 177 13.47 -1.78 14.26
C LEU A 177 14.05 -0.38 13.99
N MET A 178 14.74 0.20 14.96
CA MET A 178 15.45 1.48 14.81
C MET A 178 16.45 1.43 13.65
N ALA A 179 17.32 0.42 13.61
CA ALA A 179 18.32 0.28 12.57
C ALA A 179 17.68 0.21 11.17
N ASN A 180 16.64 -0.61 11.00
CA ASN A 180 15.96 -0.78 9.72
C ASN A 180 15.26 0.51 9.26
N THR A 181 14.52 1.17 10.15
CA THR A 181 13.71 2.36 9.80
C THR A 181 14.54 3.63 9.60
N MET A 182 15.73 3.70 10.22
CA MET A 182 16.67 4.81 10.04
C MET A 182 17.66 4.58 8.88
N ALA A 183 17.77 3.35 8.36
CA ALA A 183 18.52 3.10 7.13
C ALA A 183 17.85 3.77 5.91
N ASP A 184 16.52 3.90 5.93
CA ASP A 184 15.79 4.64 4.92
C ASP A 184 15.97 6.15 5.02
N SER A 185 15.97 6.83 3.87
CA SER A 185 16.09 8.28 3.79
C SER A 185 14.97 8.99 4.54
N PHE A 186 15.27 10.20 5.04
CA PHE A 186 14.23 11.04 5.65
C PHE A 186 13.17 11.45 4.62
N ASP A 187 13.53 11.62 3.35
CA ASP A 187 12.59 11.97 2.27
C ASP A 187 11.55 10.87 2.05
N LEU A 188 11.95 9.58 2.11
CA LEU A 188 11.01 8.45 2.07
C LEU A 188 10.02 8.55 3.22
N PHE A 189 10.51 8.72 4.45
CA PHE A 189 9.66 8.85 5.63
C PHE A 189 8.73 10.06 5.56
N TYR A 190 9.25 11.21 5.13
CA TYR A 190 8.45 12.41 4.93
C TYR A 190 7.38 12.18 3.86
N GLY A 191 7.68 11.41 2.82
CA GLY A 191 6.71 11.00 1.80
C GLY A 191 5.55 10.19 2.38
N LEU A 192 5.84 9.22 3.27
CA LEU A 192 4.81 8.44 3.97
C LEU A 192 3.86 9.33 4.80
N TYR A 193 4.35 10.46 5.30
CA TYR A 193 3.53 11.42 6.03
C TYR A 193 2.76 12.35 5.08
N LYS A 194 3.49 13.01 4.18
CA LYS A 194 2.96 14.11 3.35
C LYS A 194 1.92 13.64 2.35
N TYR A 195 2.12 12.46 1.78
CA TYR A 195 1.34 11.97 0.64
C TYR A 195 0.34 10.87 1.02
N ASN A 196 0.19 10.57 2.31
CA ASN A 196 -0.87 9.71 2.83
C ASN A 196 -1.73 10.51 3.81
N GLN A 197 -2.97 10.80 3.40
CA GLN A 197 -3.92 11.61 4.18
C GLN A 197 -4.26 11.02 5.55
N ASN A 198 -4.07 9.70 5.74
CA ASN A 198 -4.38 8.99 6.97
C ASN A 198 -3.28 9.17 8.04
N SER A 199 -2.05 9.51 7.64
CA SER A 199 -0.88 9.58 8.54
C SER A 199 -1.04 10.58 9.68
N GLY A 200 -1.71 11.71 9.43
CA GLY A 200 -1.96 12.73 10.47
C GLY A 200 -2.86 12.22 11.60
N GLU A 201 -3.87 11.43 11.27
CA GLU A 201 -4.77 10.81 12.26
C GLU A 201 -4.05 9.71 13.04
N THR A 202 -3.20 8.92 12.38
CA THR A 202 -2.34 7.93 13.05
C THR A 202 -1.42 8.58 14.09
N ILE A 203 -0.83 9.74 13.82
CA ILE A 203 -0.01 10.48 14.81
C ILE A 203 -0.84 10.84 16.04
N LYS A 204 -2.03 11.41 15.84
CA LYS A 204 -2.90 11.82 16.96
C LYS A 204 -3.28 10.63 17.83
N LYS A 205 -3.70 9.52 17.20
CA LYS A 205 -4.04 8.28 17.92
C LYS A 205 -2.86 7.76 18.74
N LEU A 206 -1.65 7.80 18.18
CA LEU A 206 -0.44 7.38 18.89
C LEU A 206 -0.12 8.31 20.07
N GLN A 207 -0.28 9.63 19.92
CA GLN A 207 -0.10 10.59 21.00
C GLN A 207 -1.09 10.35 22.13
N SER A 208 -2.38 10.22 21.82
CA SER A 208 -3.41 9.93 22.82
C SER A 208 -3.18 8.59 23.51
N ALA A 209 -2.76 7.55 22.78
CA ALA A 209 -2.44 6.26 23.38
C ALA A 209 -1.24 6.35 24.35
N LEU A 210 -0.22 7.14 24.02
CA LEU A 210 0.91 7.38 24.92
C LEU A 210 0.44 8.11 26.19
N GLU A 211 -0.36 9.17 26.06
CA GLU A 211 -0.91 9.92 27.18
C GLU A 211 -1.76 9.04 28.09
N GLU A 212 -2.64 8.20 27.51
CA GLU A 212 -3.49 7.28 28.24
C GLU A 212 -2.68 6.27 29.05
N VAL A 213 -1.67 5.63 28.45
CA VAL A 213 -0.80 4.68 29.16
C VAL A 213 -0.02 5.37 30.29
N VAL A 214 0.51 6.58 30.04
CA VAL A 214 1.21 7.35 31.08
C VAL A 214 0.26 7.73 32.22
N GLN A 215 -0.99 8.07 31.92
CA GLN A 215 -2.00 8.39 32.91
C GLN A 215 -2.33 7.17 33.78
N GLN A 216 -2.52 5.99 33.18
CA GLN A 216 -2.75 4.74 33.92
C GLN A 216 -1.61 4.44 34.91
N LEU A 217 -0.36 4.67 34.52
CA LEU A 217 0.79 4.48 35.41
C LEU A 217 0.76 5.42 36.63
N ARG A 218 0.37 6.68 36.43
CA ARG A 218 0.27 7.68 37.51
C ARG A 218 -0.86 7.35 38.48
N GLU A 219 -2.03 6.98 37.96
CA GLU A 219 -3.19 6.60 38.78
C GLU A 219 -2.88 5.39 39.66
N GLN A 220 -2.18 4.40 39.12
CA GLN A 220 -1.73 3.25 39.89
C GLN A 220 -0.80 3.67 41.03
N GLU A 221 0.19 4.53 40.77
CA GLU A 221 1.13 5.04 41.79
C GLU A 221 0.41 5.84 42.90
N GLU A 222 -0.58 6.67 42.54
CA GLU A 222 -1.39 7.43 43.49
C GLU A 222 -2.27 6.52 44.37
N SER A 223 -2.84 5.47 43.77
CA SER A 223 -3.67 4.49 44.50
C SER A 223 -2.85 3.72 45.55
N GLU A 224 -1.61 3.33 45.22
CA GLU A 224 -0.71 2.63 46.12
C GLU A 224 -0.30 3.53 47.30
N LYS A 225 0.06 4.79 47.02
CA LYS A 225 0.39 5.79 48.06
C LYS A 225 -0.76 6.03 49.03
N SER A 226 -2.02 6.00 48.55
CA SER A 226 -3.21 6.21 49.38
C SER A 226 -3.57 5.01 50.25
N SER A 227 -3.04 3.82 49.95
CA SER A 227 -3.34 2.55 50.62
C SER A 227 -2.37 2.18 51.75
N LEU A 228 -1.26 2.92 51.91
CA LEU A 228 -0.27 2.70 52.97
C LEU A 228 -0.79 3.21 54.32
N PRO A 229 -0.74 2.42 55.41
CA PRO A 229 -1.17 2.87 56.74
C PRO A 229 -0.26 4.01 57.25
N ARG A 230 -0.89 5.02 57.87
CA ARG A 230 -0.21 6.17 58.50
C ARG A 230 0.68 5.76 59.68
#